data_AF-A0A0M8MMT9-F1
#
_entry.id   AF-A0A0M8MMT9-F1
#
_cell.length_a   1.000
_cell.length_b   1.000
_cell.length_c   1.000
_cell.angle_alpha   90.00
_cell.angle_beta   90.00
_cell.angle_gamma   90.00
#
_symmetry.space_group_name_H-M   'P 1'
#
loop_
_entity.id
_entity.type
_entity.pdbx_description
1 polymer ?
#
loop_
_entity_poly.entity_id
_entity_poly.type
_entity_poly.pdbx_seq_one_letter_code
_entity_poly.pdbx_strand_id
1 'polypeptide(L)'
;MNDDAALEALEAFNDSDVGRRYPSAVKTFQDAWDRFTPFLAFPPELRRVIYTTNAIESLNYQLRKVTKSRGHFPNDAAAVKLLWLAICDIEDKRAREREKERGRPASQRNESPRV
;
A
#
# COMPACT_ATOMS: atom_id res chain seq x y z
N MET A 1 -11.56 -1.97 -17.28
CA MET A 1 -11.01 -0.62 -17.46
C MET A 1 -9.76 -0.78 -18.30
N ASN A 2 -9.81 -0.25 -19.52
CA ASN A 2 -8.71 -0.13 -20.45
C ASN A 2 -8.17 1.32 -20.37
N ASP A 3 -7.11 1.59 -21.13
CA ASP A 3 -6.37 2.86 -21.07
C ASP A 3 -7.24 4.06 -21.47
N ASP A 4 -8.06 3.91 -22.51
CA ASP A 4 -8.97 4.97 -22.98
C ASP A 4 -10.00 5.37 -21.91
N ALA A 5 -10.65 4.39 -21.28
CA ALA A 5 -11.61 4.66 -20.21
C ALA A 5 -10.94 5.26 -18.97
N ALA A 6 -9.66 4.94 -18.73
CA ALA A 6 -8.90 5.54 -17.65
C ALA A 6 -8.53 7.00 -17.94
N LEU A 7 -8.23 7.32 -19.20
CA LEU A 7 -7.93 8.69 -19.62
C LEU A 7 -9.18 9.57 -19.52
N GLU A 8 -10.32 9.07 -20.00
CA GLU A 8 -11.62 9.76 -19.87
C GLU A 8 -11.97 10.04 -18.40
N ALA A 9 -11.69 9.07 -17.51
CA ALA A 9 -11.89 9.28 -16.07
C ALA A 9 -10.95 10.33 -15.48
N LEU A 10 -9.70 10.43 -15.97
CA LEU A 10 -8.75 11.46 -15.54
C LEU A 10 -9.18 12.86 -16.02
N GLU A 11 -9.70 12.97 -17.24
CA GLU A 11 -10.27 14.21 -17.77
C GLU A 11 -11.52 14.64 -16.99
N ALA A 12 -12.44 13.70 -16.73
CA ALA A 12 -13.59 13.96 -15.88
C ALA A 12 -13.20 14.38 -14.45
N PHE A 13 -12.13 13.79 -13.90
CA PHE A 13 -11.59 14.21 -12.61
C PHE A 13 -11.03 15.64 -12.68
N ASN A 14 -10.28 15.99 -13.72
CA ASN A 14 -9.75 17.34 -13.93
C ASN A 14 -10.86 18.39 -13.97
N ASP A 15 -11.97 18.09 -14.63
CA ASP A 15 -13.08 19.02 -14.83
C ASP A 15 -14.03 19.11 -13.63
N SER A 16 -13.91 18.16 -12.68
CA SER A 16 -14.68 18.18 -11.44
C SER A 16 -14.31 19.36 -10.54
N ASP A 17 -15.21 19.75 -9.64
CA ASP A 17 -14.92 20.81 -8.65
C ASP A 17 -13.71 20.48 -7.77
N VAL A 18 -13.48 19.20 -7.49
CA VAL A 18 -12.32 18.74 -6.72
C VAL A 18 -11.04 18.86 -7.54
N GLY A 19 -11.06 18.46 -8.82
CA GLY A 19 -9.91 18.58 -9.72
C GLY A 19 -9.49 20.03 -9.91
N ARG A 20 -10.46 20.92 -10.17
CA ARG A 20 -10.24 22.37 -10.29
C ARG A 20 -9.74 23.00 -9.00
N ARG A 21 -10.19 22.51 -7.83
CA ARG A 21 -9.71 22.98 -6.52
C ARG A 21 -8.29 22.49 -6.21
N TYR A 22 -7.90 21.33 -6.71
CA TYR A 22 -6.60 20.69 -6.45
C TYR A 22 -5.85 20.35 -7.75
N PRO A 23 -5.44 21.36 -8.55
CA PRO A 23 -4.81 21.13 -9.85
C PRO A 23 -3.49 20.35 -9.75
N SER A 24 -2.75 20.49 -8.65
CA SER A 24 -1.52 19.72 -8.41
C SER A 24 -1.78 18.21 -8.28
N ALA A 25 -2.95 17.80 -7.78
CA ALA A 25 -3.32 16.39 -7.70
C ALA A 25 -3.55 15.82 -9.12
N VAL A 26 -4.29 16.55 -9.96
CA VAL A 26 -4.48 16.19 -11.37
C VAL A 26 -3.14 16.11 -12.10
N LYS A 27 -2.29 17.13 -11.93
CA LYS A 27 -0.96 17.16 -12.53
C LYS A 27 -0.10 15.96 -12.14
N THR A 28 -0.19 15.50 -10.89
CA THR A 28 0.55 14.32 -10.44
C THR A 28 0.17 13.06 -11.22
N PHE A 29 -1.11 12.88 -11.54
CA PHE A 29 -1.57 11.76 -12.38
C PHE A 29 -1.13 11.92 -13.83
N GLN A 30 -1.23 13.13 -14.39
CA GLN A 30 -0.78 13.43 -15.75
C GLN A 30 0.73 13.16 -15.92
N ASP A 31 1.57 13.68 -15.02
CA ASP A 31 3.02 13.50 -15.04
C ASP A 31 3.45 12.03 -14.77
N ALA A 32 2.54 11.22 -14.22
CA ALA A 32 2.77 9.80 -13.95
C ALA A 32 2.10 8.88 -14.98
N TRP A 33 1.40 9.43 -15.99
CA TRP A 33 0.52 8.67 -16.87
C TRP A 33 1.22 7.47 -17.53
N ASP A 34 2.37 7.70 -18.18
CA ASP A 34 3.14 6.63 -18.84
C ASP A 34 3.62 5.53 -17.88
N ARG A 35 3.83 5.87 -16.60
CA ARG A 35 4.19 4.92 -15.54
C ARG A 35 2.96 4.19 -14.98
N PHE A 36 1.79 4.80 -15.06
CA PHE A 36 0.52 4.25 -14.59
C PHE A 36 -0.09 3.28 -15.61
N THR A 37 -0.09 3.59 -16.90
CA THR A 37 -0.76 2.78 -17.94
C THR A 37 -0.44 1.27 -17.89
N PRO A 38 0.82 0.83 -17.69
CA PRO A 38 1.15 -0.60 -17.55
C PRO A 38 0.37 -1.32 -16.43
N PHE A 39 -0.07 -0.61 -15.39
CA PHE A 39 -0.90 -1.16 -14.31
C PHE A 39 -2.25 -1.67 -14.82
N LEU A 40 -2.83 -1.03 -15.84
CA LEU A 40 -4.15 -1.38 -16.38
C LEU A 40 -4.15 -2.74 -17.10
N ALA A 41 -2.99 -3.15 -17.62
CA ALA A 41 -2.78 -4.45 -18.24
C ALA A 41 -2.87 -5.63 -17.26
N PHE A 42 -2.75 -5.40 -15.95
CA PHE A 42 -2.93 -6.47 -14.96
C PHE A 42 -4.39 -6.95 -14.90
N PRO A 43 -4.65 -8.22 -14.58
CA PRO A 43 -6.00 -8.72 -14.31
C PRO A 43 -6.67 -7.97 -13.16
N PRO A 44 -8.02 -7.84 -13.14
CA PRO A 44 -8.75 -7.14 -12.08
C PRO A 44 -8.41 -7.62 -10.66
N GLU A 45 -8.20 -8.92 -10.48
CA GLU A 45 -7.83 -9.50 -9.19
C GLU A 45 -6.48 -8.97 -8.68
N LEU A 46 -5.49 -8.86 -9.57
CA LEU A 46 -4.16 -8.35 -9.22
C LEU A 46 -4.19 -6.83 -9.02
N ARG A 47 -4.94 -6.09 -9.84
CA ARG A 47 -5.20 -4.67 -9.61
C ARG A 47 -5.79 -4.44 -8.22
N ARG A 48 -6.67 -5.31 -7.76
CA ARG A 48 -7.25 -5.25 -6.41
C ARG A 48 -6.21 -5.36 -5.31
N VAL A 49 -5.31 -6.31 -5.42
CA VAL A 49 -4.24 -6.49 -4.44
C VAL A 49 -3.32 -5.26 -4.43
N ILE A 50 -2.97 -4.73 -5.60
CA ILE A 50 -2.05 -3.58 -5.73
C ILE A 50 -2.69 -2.28 -5.24
N TYR A 51 -3.93 -1.95 -5.64
CA TYR A 51 -4.54 -0.66 -5.29
C TYR A 51 -4.83 -0.53 -3.79
N THR A 52 -5.03 -1.65 -3.09
CA THR A 52 -5.47 -1.58 -1.69
C THR A 52 -4.40 -1.11 -0.73
N THR A 53 -3.12 -1.05 -1.12
CA THR A 53 -1.93 -0.60 -0.35
C THR A 53 -1.79 -1.12 1.09
N ASN A 54 -2.74 -1.91 1.60
CA ASN A 54 -2.91 -2.33 2.99
C ASN A 54 -1.68 -3.07 3.50
N ALA A 55 -1.09 -3.92 2.65
CA ALA A 55 0.11 -4.67 3.01
C ALA A 55 1.32 -3.76 3.23
N ILE A 56 1.48 -2.74 2.37
CA ILE A 56 2.58 -1.76 2.42
C ILE A 56 2.35 -0.79 3.58
N GLU A 57 1.13 -0.30 3.75
CA GLU A 57 0.75 0.59 4.85
C GLU A 57 0.90 -0.08 6.21
N SER A 58 0.40 -1.32 6.35
CA SER A 58 0.55 -2.12 7.57
C SER A 58 2.02 -2.34 7.93
N LEU A 59 2.86 -2.67 6.95
CA LEU A 59 4.30 -2.83 7.15
C LEU A 59 4.94 -1.51 7.60
N ASN A 60 4.70 -0.42 6.87
CA ASN A 60 5.22 0.91 7.21
C ASN A 60 4.78 1.37 8.60
N TYR A 61 3.54 1.10 8.99
CA TYR A 61 3.02 1.40 10.31
C TYR A 61 3.80 0.66 11.41
N GLN A 62 4.01 -0.65 11.25
CA GLN A 62 4.78 -1.44 12.23
C GLN A 62 6.25 -0.97 12.30
N LEU A 63 6.88 -0.68 11.16
CA LEU A 63 8.25 -0.16 11.14
C LEU A 63 8.34 1.21 11.85
N ARG A 64 7.42 2.14 11.57
CA ARG A 64 7.34 3.43 12.27
C ARG A 64 7.14 3.25 13.77
N LYS A 65 6.34 2.27 14.19
CA LYS A 65 6.13 1.96 15.61
C LYS A 65 7.42 1.54 16.31
N VAL A 66 8.24 0.70 15.68
CA VAL A 66 9.51 0.22 16.24
C VAL A 66 10.59 1.30 16.25
N THR A 67 10.56 2.24 15.30
CA THR A 67 11.54 3.33 15.21
C THR A 67 11.13 4.59 15.99
N LYS A 68 9.86 4.77 16.36
CA LYS A 68 9.33 5.98 17.01
C LYS A 68 10.12 6.42 18.26
N SER A 69 10.66 5.48 19.04
CA SER A 69 11.42 5.77 20.27
C SER A 69 12.92 6.01 20.03
N ARG A 70 13.41 5.90 18.79
CA ARG A 70 14.83 6.05 18.44
C ARG A 70 15.04 7.31 17.61
N GLY A 71 15.46 8.39 18.27
CA GLY A 71 15.72 9.68 17.62
C GLY A 71 17.02 9.74 16.80
N HIS A 72 18.00 8.89 17.09
CA HIS A 72 19.24 8.76 16.32
C HIS A 72 19.78 7.32 16.38
N PHE A 73 20.58 6.96 15.37
CA PHE A 73 21.30 5.70 15.32
C PHE A 73 22.81 5.97 15.36
N PRO A 74 23.61 5.10 16.00
CA PRO A 74 25.06 5.28 16.07
C PRO A 74 25.77 5.10 14.73
N ASN A 75 25.17 4.36 13.79
CA ASN A 75 25.60 4.21 12.40
C ASN A 75 24.47 3.55 11.57
N ASP A 76 24.67 3.49 10.25
CA ASP A 76 23.71 2.91 9.30
C ASP A 76 23.48 1.42 9.56
N ALA A 77 24.53 0.67 9.93
CA ALA A 77 24.41 -0.76 10.22
C ALA A 77 23.47 -1.04 11.41
N ALA A 78 23.45 -0.17 12.42
CA ALA A 78 22.52 -0.27 13.54
C ALA A 78 21.07 -0.02 13.11
N ALA A 79 20.83 0.93 12.20
CA ALA A 79 19.50 1.20 11.65
C ALA A 79 19.01 0.01 10.81
N VAL A 80 19.86 -0.51 9.90
CA VAL A 80 19.54 -1.68 9.07
C VAL A 80 19.26 -2.91 9.93
N LYS A 81 20.09 -3.18 10.94
CA LYS A 81 19.89 -4.31 11.86
C LYS A 81 18.55 -4.21 12.59
N LEU A 82 18.17 -3.02 13.04
CA LEU A 82 16.88 -2.81 13.70
C LEU A 82 15.71 -3.10 12.76
N LEU A 83 15.73 -2.52 11.55
CA LEU A 83 14.68 -2.72 10.57
C LEU A 83 14.56 -4.20 10.18
N TRP A 84 15.69 -4.89 10.01
CA TRP A 84 15.70 -6.32 9.74
C TRP A 84 15.04 -7.12 10.87
N LEU A 85 15.42 -6.89 12.13
CA LEU A 85 14.80 -7.55 13.28
C LEU A 85 13.30 -7.26 13.39
N ALA A 86 12.89 -6.03 13.09
CA ALA A 86 11.48 -5.66 13.06
C ALA A 86 10.70 -6.42 11.98
N ILE A 87 11.28 -6.57 10.79
CA ILE A 87 10.67 -7.36 9.70
C ILE A 87 10.54 -8.83 10.11
N CYS A 88 11.57 -9.43 10.71
CA CYS A 88 11.50 -10.80 11.21
C CYS A 88 10.36 -10.99 12.22
N ASP A 89 10.23 -10.10 13.21
CA ASP A 89 9.16 -10.18 14.21
C ASP A 89 7.75 -10.04 13.59
N ILE A 90 7.60 -9.13 12.62
CA ILE A 90 6.35 -8.94 11.87
C ILE A 90 5.98 -10.22 11.11
N GLU A 91 6.94 -10.84 10.40
CA GLU A 91 6.69 -12.04 9.62
C GLU A 91 6.43 -13.27 10.50
N ASP A 92 7.13 -13.41 11.63
CA ASP A 92 6.86 -14.47 12.62
C ASP A 92 5.46 -14.31 13.23
N LYS A 93 5.04 -13.07 13.53
CA LYS A 93 3.68 -12.79 14.01
C LYS A 93 2.64 -13.14 12.94
N ARG A 94 2.83 -12.71 11.70
CA ARG A 94 1.92 -13.03 10.58
C ARG A 94 1.86 -14.54 10.32
N ALA A 95 2.97 -15.26 10.43
CA ALA A 95 3.00 -16.72 10.28
C ALA A 95 2.12 -17.40 11.34
N ARG A 96 2.28 -17.01 12.61
CA ARG A 96 1.46 -17.52 13.72
C ARG A 96 -0.03 -17.18 13.55
N GLU A 97 -0.36 -16.00 13.03
CA GLU A 97 -1.75 -15.61 12.73
C GLU A 97 -2.34 -16.47 11.61
N ARG A 98 -1.60 -16.67 10.51
CA ARG A 98 -2.03 -17.55 9.40
C ARG A 98 -2.25 -18.99 9.86
N GLU A 99 -1.40 -19.51 10.75
CA GLU A 99 -1.58 -20.84 11.34
C GLU A 99 -2.87 -20.94 12.16
N LYS A 100 -3.20 -19.93 12.97
CA LYS A 100 -4.46 -19.88 13.76
C LYS A 100 -5.71 -19.80 12.89
N GLU A 101 -5.59 -19.19 11.72
CA GLU A 101 -6.68 -19.09 10.74
C GLU A 101 -6.81 -20.32 9.84
N ARG A 102 -5.79 -21.20 9.83
CA ARG A 102 -5.79 -22.41 9.01
C ARG A 102 -6.97 -23.31 9.42
N GLY A 103 -7.83 -23.63 8.45
CA GLY A 103 -9.02 -24.45 8.66
C GLY A 103 -10.26 -23.69 9.12
N ARG A 104 -10.18 -22.37 9.37
CA ARG A 104 -11.38 -21.57 9.67
C ARG A 104 -12.20 -21.29 8.39
N PRO A 105 -13.54 -21.42 8.45
CA PRO A 105 -14.41 -21.03 7.35
C PRO A 105 -14.27 -19.53 7.07
N ALA A 106 -14.45 -19.12 5.82
CA ALA A 106 -14.22 -17.75 5.36
C ALA A 106 -15.03 -16.70 6.16
N SER A 107 -16.22 -17.07 6.65
CA SER A 107 -17.09 -16.23 7.49
C SER A 107 -16.53 -15.96 8.90
N GLN A 108 -15.51 -16.70 9.34
CA GLN A 108 -14.92 -16.62 10.68
C GLN A 108 -13.43 -16.23 10.64
N ARG A 109 -12.90 -15.90 9.46
CA ARG A 109 -11.56 -15.33 9.33
C ARG A 109 -11.65 -13.86 9.74
N ASN A 110 -10.69 -13.40 10.54
CA ASN A 110 -10.68 -11.99 10.91
C ASN A 110 -10.47 -11.18 9.63
N GLU A 111 -11.22 -10.09 9.46
CA GLU A 111 -10.87 -9.12 8.43
C GLU A 111 -9.44 -8.64 8.73
N SER A 112 -8.58 -8.60 7.70
CA SER A 112 -7.27 -7.94 7.85
C SER A 112 -7.52 -6.57 8.47
N PRO A 113 -6.84 -6.21 9.58
CA PRO A 113 -7.15 -4.99 10.30
C PRO A 113 -7.10 -3.82 9.32
N ARG A 114 -8.27 -3.22 9.06
CA ARG A 114 -8.37 -1.94 8.37
C ARG A 114 -7.77 -0.93 9.34
N VAL A 115 -6.55 -0.51 9.06
CA VAL A 115 -5.88 0.56 9.81
C VAL A 115 -6.44 1.89 9.32
#